data_AF-A0A961T397-F1
#
_entry.id   AF-A0A961T397-F1
#
_cell.length_a   1.000
_cell.length_b   1.000
_cell.length_c   1.000
_cell.angle_alpha   90.00
_cell.angle_beta   90.00
_cell.angle_gamma   90.00
#
_symmetry.space_group_name_H-M   'P 1'
#
loop_
_entity.id
_entity.type
_entity.pdbx_description
1 polymer ?
#
loop_
_entity_poly.entity_id
_entity_poly.type
_entity_poly.pdbx_seq_one_letter_code
_entity_poly.pdbx_strand_id
1 'polypeptide(L)'
;MNLVKRLWQTHRLLLIAFTVAAALTLFFAIRTTAFFIYWSNHQNVEIEGWMTIGYVAHSYRLPPEELQKALGYDPRKPERRPLGRIAQETGEPLPELIARVEAAIELARQEMQERSP
;
A
#
# COMPACT_ATOMS: atom_id res chain seq x y z
N MET A 1 31.06 24.68 -25.47
CA MET A 1 30.13 24.36 -26.59
C MET A 1 29.55 22.98 -26.32
N ASN A 2 28.26 22.91 -26.03
CA ASN A 2 27.64 21.90 -25.18
C ASN A 2 27.74 20.47 -25.76
N LEU A 3 28.61 19.63 -25.18
CA LEU A 3 28.73 18.19 -25.47
C LEU A 3 27.36 17.47 -25.41
N VAL A 4 26.50 17.94 -24.51
CA VAL A 4 25.10 17.51 -24.37
C VAL A 4 24.31 17.68 -25.66
N LYS A 5 24.48 18.79 -26.41
CA LYS A 5 23.77 19.02 -27.68
C LYS A 5 24.25 18.10 -28.81
N ARG A 6 25.52 17.67 -28.78
CA ARG A 6 26.12 16.84 -29.84
C ARG A 6 25.71 15.37 -29.72
N LEU A 7 25.60 14.84 -28.50
CA LEU A 7 25.04 13.50 -28.27
C LEU A 7 23.53 13.43 -28.51
N TRP A 8 22.82 14.54 -28.32
CA TRP A 8 21.37 14.62 -28.51
C TRP A 8 20.93 14.51 -29.98
N GLN A 9 21.78 14.81 -30.95
CA GLN A 9 21.43 14.74 -32.38
C GLN A 9 21.59 13.35 -33.00
N THR A 10 22.49 12.50 -32.49
CA THR A 10 22.79 11.20 -33.12
C THR A 10 22.20 10.01 -32.37
N HIS A 11 22.01 10.10 -31.05
CA HIS A 11 21.61 8.96 -30.21
C HIS A 11 20.44 9.29 -29.27
N ARG A 12 19.55 10.21 -29.67
CA ARG A 12 18.31 10.55 -28.94
C ARG A 12 17.49 9.30 -28.58
N LEU A 13 17.47 8.33 -29.49
CA LEU A 13 16.83 7.03 -29.31
C LEU A 13 17.47 6.21 -28.17
N LEU A 14 18.80 6.21 -28.05
CA LEU A 14 19.48 5.53 -26.93
C LEU A 14 19.23 6.24 -25.60
N LEU A 15 19.22 7.58 -25.58
CA LEU A 15 18.92 8.33 -24.36
C LEU A 15 17.47 8.11 -23.90
N ILE A 16 16.52 8.12 -24.83
CA ILE A 16 15.11 7.81 -24.53
C ILE A 16 14.99 6.37 -24.04
N ALA A 17 15.58 5.40 -24.75
CA ALA A 17 15.54 3.99 -24.36
C ALA A 17 16.15 3.75 -22.98
N PHE A 18 17.30 4.37 -22.68
CA PHE A 18 17.94 4.29 -21.37
C PHE A 18 17.07 4.90 -20.27
N THR A 19 16.48 6.07 -20.52
CA THR A 19 15.61 6.75 -19.55
C THR A 19 14.35 5.91 -19.27
N VAL A 20 13.74 5.35 -20.31
CA VAL A 20 12.57 4.45 -20.19
C VAL A 20 12.96 3.17 -19.44
N ALA A 21 14.08 2.54 -19.78
CA ALA A 21 14.55 1.35 -19.09
C ALA A 21 14.83 1.63 -17.60
N ALA A 22 15.46 2.75 -17.27
CA ALA A 22 15.71 3.16 -15.88
C ALA A 22 14.39 3.40 -15.12
N ALA A 23 13.42 4.09 -15.74
CA ALA A 23 12.11 4.33 -15.14
C ALA A 23 11.35 3.01 -14.89
N LEU A 24 11.34 2.09 -15.87
CA LEU A 24 10.77 0.76 -15.71
C LEU A 24 11.48 -0.02 -14.61
N THR A 25 12.81 0.00 -14.58
CA THR A 25 13.60 -0.71 -13.56
C THR A 25 13.26 -0.20 -12.16
N LEU A 26 13.18 1.12 -11.97
CA LEU A 26 12.81 1.72 -10.69
C LEU A 26 11.37 1.35 -10.29
N PHE A 27 10.43 1.42 -11.23
CA PHE A 27 9.05 0.99 -11.02
C PHE A 27 8.96 -0.47 -10.59
N PHE A 28 9.62 -1.37 -11.32
CA PHE A 28 9.66 -2.80 -10.98
C PHE A 28 10.38 -3.07 -9.67
N ALA A 29 11.47 -2.36 -9.37
CA ALA A 29 12.21 -2.50 -8.12
C ALA A 29 11.38 -2.09 -6.91
N ILE A 30 10.69 -0.95 -6.98
CA ILE A 30 9.75 -0.51 -5.92
C ILE A 30 8.64 -1.55 -5.76
N ARG A 31 8.03 -1.97 -6.87
CA ARG A 31 6.92 -2.95 -6.86
C ARG A 31 7.33 -4.31 -6.30
N THR A 32 8.56 -4.75 -6.57
CA THR A 32 9.09 -6.04 -6.11
C THR A 32 9.53 -5.98 -4.65
N THR A 33 10.17 -4.88 -4.25
CA THR A 33 10.60 -4.67 -2.85
C THR A 33 9.37 -4.59 -1.93
N ALA A 34 8.31 -3.93 -2.37
CA ALA A 34 7.02 -3.93 -1.67
C ALA A 34 6.47 -5.37 -1.49
N PHE A 35 6.58 -6.21 -2.52
CA PHE A 35 6.15 -7.62 -2.46
C PHE A 35 7.03 -8.49 -1.56
N PHE A 36 8.33 -8.21 -1.48
CA PHE A 36 9.25 -9.00 -0.66
C PHE A 36 9.15 -8.63 0.82
N ILE A 37 9.01 -7.34 1.13
CA ILE A 37 8.72 -6.86 2.49
C ILE A 37 7.34 -7.37 2.95
N TYR A 38 6.36 -7.43 2.05
CA TYR A 38 5.04 -8.03 2.28
C TYR A 38 5.14 -9.46 2.83
N TRP A 39 5.90 -10.36 2.21
CA TRP A 39 5.96 -11.77 2.66
C TRP A 39 6.62 -11.98 4.03
N SER A 40 7.54 -11.10 4.45
CA SER A 40 8.30 -11.28 5.70
C SER A 40 7.49 -11.04 6.98
N ASN A 41 6.30 -10.43 6.90
CA ASN A 41 5.49 -10.06 8.08
C ASN A 41 4.20 -10.90 8.25
N HIS A 42 3.90 -11.85 7.35
CA HIS A 42 2.60 -12.55 7.23
C HIS A 42 2.35 -13.71 8.22
N GLN A 43 2.99 -13.75 9.40
CA GLN A 43 2.85 -14.91 10.31
C GLN A 43 1.67 -14.87 11.28
N ASN A 44 0.77 -13.88 11.22
CA ASN A 44 -0.45 -13.90 12.05
C ASN A 44 -1.66 -13.33 11.31
N VAL A 45 -2.46 -14.25 10.74
CA VAL A 45 -3.76 -14.07 10.05
C VAL A 45 -3.64 -13.43 8.66
N GLU A 46 -3.84 -14.23 7.61
CA GLU A 46 -3.96 -13.73 6.23
C GLU A 46 -5.24 -12.88 6.12
N ILE A 47 -5.07 -11.58 5.90
CA ILE A 47 -6.19 -10.69 5.56
C ILE A 47 -6.62 -10.99 4.13
N GLU A 48 -7.86 -11.43 3.96
CA GLU A 48 -8.40 -11.83 2.67
C GLU A 48 -9.29 -10.77 2.04
N GLY A 49 -9.38 -10.77 0.70
CA GLY A 49 -10.17 -9.78 -0.05
C GLY A 49 -11.68 -9.82 0.23
N TRP A 50 -12.21 -10.92 0.75
CA TRP A 50 -13.62 -11.03 1.14
C TRP A 50 -13.90 -10.40 2.52
N MET A 51 -12.87 -10.14 3.33
CA MET A 51 -13.02 -9.55 4.66
C MET A 51 -13.39 -8.07 4.56
N THR A 52 -14.16 -7.58 5.53
CA THR A 52 -14.46 -6.15 5.69
C THR A 52 -13.53 -5.53 6.71
N ILE A 53 -13.37 -4.19 6.70
CA ILE A 53 -12.55 -3.48 7.69
C ILE A 53 -13.00 -3.80 9.12
N GLY A 54 -14.32 -3.84 9.37
CA GLY A 54 -14.86 -4.22 10.68
C GLY A 54 -14.56 -5.66 11.08
N TYR A 55 -14.56 -6.60 10.13
CA TYR A 55 -14.21 -8.00 10.40
C TYR A 55 -12.73 -8.18 10.72
N VAL A 56 -11.86 -7.47 9.99
CA VAL A 56 -10.42 -7.45 10.26
C VAL A 56 -10.16 -6.86 11.64
N ALA A 57 -10.76 -5.71 11.98
CA ALA A 57 -10.64 -5.12 13.32
C ALA A 57 -10.97 -6.13 14.42
N HIS A 58 -12.08 -6.86 14.26
CA HIS A 58 -12.51 -7.86 15.22
C HIS A 58 -11.52 -9.03 15.34
N SER A 59 -10.99 -9.52 14.21
CA SER A 59 -9.99 -10.60 14.18
C SER A 59 -8.70 -10.23 14.92
N TYR A 60 -8.29 -8.96 14.84
CA TYR A 60 -7.14 -8.41 15.56
C TYR A 60 -7.46 -7.84 16.94
N ARG A 61 -8.68 -8.07 17.46
CA ARG A 61 -9.17 -7.57 18.76
C ARG A 61 -9.07 -6.05 18.93
N LEU A 62 -9.20 -5.31 17.82
CA LEU A 62 -9.26 -3.86 17.80
C LEU A 62 -10.71 -3.37 17.74
N PRO A 63 -11.03 -2.23 18.37
CA PRO A 63 -12.28 -1.53 18.11
C PRO A 63 -12.38 -1.16 16.62
N PRO A 64 -13.49 -1.50 15.92
CA PRO A 64 -13.67 -1.16 14.50
C PRO A 64 -13.56 0.34 14.19
N GLU A 65 -13.89 1.19 15.17
CA GLU A 65 -13.81 2.64 15.06
C GLU A 65 -12.36 3.13 14.96
N GLU A 66 -11.44 2.55 15.74
CA GLU A 66 -10.03 2.95 15.75
C GLU A 66 -9.33 2.51 14.46
N LEU A 67 -9.62 1.29 13.97
CA LEU A 67 -9.06 0.84 12.68
C LEU A 67 -9.59 1.69 11.51
N GLN A 68 -10.86 2.04 11.52
CA GLN A 68 -11.43 2.90 10.48
C GLN A 68 -10.85 4.30 10.49
N LYS A 69 -10.70 4.89 11.67
CA LYS A 69 -10.05 6.18 11.85
C LYS A 69 -8.60 6.14 11.35
N ALA A 70 -7.84 5.10 11.70
CA ALA A 70 -6.46 4.91 11.23
C ALA A 70 -6.36 4.76 9.70
N LEU A 71 -7.41 4.24 9.06
CA LEU A 71 -7.54 4.16 7.60
C LEU A 71 -8.12 5.42 6.94
N GLY A 72 -8.45 6.45 7.71
CA GLY A 72 -9.03 7.71 7.23
C GLY A 72 -10.53 7.64 6.90
N TYR A 73 -11.22 6.58 7.32
CA TYR A 73 -12.68 6.47 7.20
C TYR A 73 -13.38 7.17 8.37
N ASP A 74 -14.63 7.57 8.16
CA ASP A 74 -15.48 8.12 9.21
C ASP A 74 -15.89 6.99 10.19
N PRO A 75 -15.48 7.04 11.47
CA PRO A 75 -15.80 5.99 12.44
C PRO A 75 -17.31 5.86 12.68
N ARG A 76 -18.11 6.90 12.40
CA ARG A 76 -19.58 6.87 12.55
C ARG A 76 -20.28 6.21 11.38
N LYS A 77 -19.60 6.00 10.26
CA LYS A 77 -20.14 5.38 9.05
C LYS A 77 -19.29 4.17 8.68
N PRO A 78 -19.54 3.01 9.31
CA PRO A 78 -18.70 1.85 9.13
C PRO A 78 -18.61 1.44 7.66
N GLU A 79 -17.40 1.30 7.16
CA GLU A 79 -17.15 0.76 5.83
C GLU A 79 -17.51 -0.74 5.80
N ARG A 80 -18.51 -1.06 4.99
CA ARG A 80 -19.08 -2.42 4.88
C ARG A 80 -18.63 -3.15 3.63
N ARG A 81 -17.96 -2.47 2.69
CA ARG A 81 -17.44 -3.11 1.49
C ARG A 81 -16.32 -4.09 1.86
N PRO A 82 -16.27 -5.27 1.22
CA PRO A 82 -15.10 -6.14 1.29
C PRO A 82 -13.86 -5.42 0.77
N LEU A 83 -12.68 -5.74 1.31
CA LEU A 83 -11.41 -5.16 0.87
C LEU A 83 -11.19 -5.34 -0.64
N GLY A 84 -11.54 -6.49 -1.20
CA GLY A 84 -11.46 -6.75 -2.64
C GLY A 84 -12.33 -5.82 -3.48
N ARG A 85 -13.51 -5.45 -2.98
CA ARG A 85 -14.41 -4.47 -3.61
C ARG A 85 -13.83 -3.06 -3.53
N ILE A 86 -13.29 -2.69 -2.37
CA ILE A 86 -12.61 -1.40 -2.19
C ILE A 86 -11.43 -1.29 -3.15
N ALA A 87 -10.56 -2.31 -3.20
CA ALA A 87 -9.43 -2.38 -4.12
C ALA A 87 -9.86 -2.18 -5.59
N GLN A 88 -10.90 -2.90 -6.03
CA GLN A 88 -11.45 -2.75 -7.38
C GLN A 88 -11.99 -1.34 -7.66
N GLU A 89 -12.77 -0.77 -6.74
CA GLU A 89 -13.41 0.55 -6.93
C GLU A 89 -12.40 1.70 -6.85
N THR A 90 -11.33 1.54 -6.07
CA THR A 90 -10.27 2.54 -5.92
C THR A 90 -9.17 2.41 -6.98
N GLY A 91 -9.21 1.35 -7.81
CA GLY A 91 -8.18 1.04 -8.80
C GLY A 91 -6.84 0.62 -8.16
N GLU A 92 -6.85 0.23 -6.89
CA GLU A 92 -5.67 -0.13 -6.12
C GLU A 92 -5.53 -1.66 -6.06
N PRO A 93 -4.32 -2.22 -6.20
CA PRO A 93 -4.11 -3.64 -5.98
C PRO A 93 -4.52 -4.07 -4.57
N LEU A 94 -5.30 -5.15 -4.46
CA LEU A 94 -5.72 -5.71 -3.16
C LEU A 94 -4.55 -5.91 -2.16
N PRO A 95 -3.36 -6.38 -2.56
CA PRO A 95 -2.22 -6.50 -1.64
C PRO A 95 -1.74 -5.17 -1.05
N GLU A 96 -1.86 -4.06 -1.80
CA GLU A 96 -1.46 -2.72 -1.32
C GLU A 96 -2.47 -2.19 -0.30
N LEU A 97 -3.77 -2.44 -0.55
CA LEU A 97 -4.82 -2.14 0.43
C LEU A 97 -4.64 -2.96 1.71
N ILE A 98 -4.33 -4.25 1.60
CA ILE A 98 -4.05 -5.12 2.75
C ILE A 98 -2.89 -4.56 3.57
N ALA A 99 -1.76 -4.21 2.93
CA ALA A 99 -0.61 -3.62 3.60
C ALA A 99 -0.96 -2.31 4.34
N ARG A 100 -1.85 -1.49 3.76
CA ARG A 100 -2.34 -0.27 4.41
C ARG A 100 -3.19 -0.56 5.64
N VAL A 101 -4.02 -1.61 5.57
CA VAL A 101 -4.82 -2.09 6.71
C VAL A 101 -3.91 -2.62 7.82
N GLU A 102 -2.88 -3.39 7.50
CA GLU A 102 -1.89 -3.86 8.48
C GLU A 102 -1.15 -2.72 9.17
N ALA A 103 -0.70 -1.73 8.40
CA ALA A 103 -0.06 -0.53 8.97
C ALA A 103 -1.02 0.24 9.90
N ALA A 104 -2.30 0.34 9.52
CA ALA A 104 -3.33 0.97 10.33
C ALA A 104 -3.64 0.20 11.62
N ILE A 105 -3.55 -1.14 11.60
CA ILE A 105 -3.69 -2.00 12.80
C ILE A 105 -2.57 -1.68 13.81
N GLU A 106 -1.32 -1.62 13.36
CA GLU A 106 -0.20 -1.32 14.25
C GLU A 106 -0.26 0.11 14.79
N LEU A 107 -0.64 1.08 13.96
CA LEU A 107 -0.86 2.46 14.39
C LEU A 107 -1.97 2.55 15.46
N ALA A 108 -3.11 1.89 15.22
CA ALA A 108 -4.22 1.88 16.18
C ALA A 108 -3.81 1.22 17.51
N ARG A 109 -3.01 0.14 17.47
CA ARG A 109 -2.49 -0.50 18.67
C ARG A 109 -1.58 0.43 19.48
N GLN A 110 -0.69 1.16 18.81
CA GLN A 110 0.19 2.16 19.44
C GLN A 110 -0.63 3.28 20.09
N GLU A 111 -1.59 3.87 19.37
CA GLU A 111 -2.47 4.92 19.92
C GLU A 111 -3.26 4.45 21.15
N MET A 112 -3.75 3.20 21.14
CA MET A 112 -4.46 2.61 22.27
C MET A 112 -3.55 2.38 23.48
N GLN A 113 -2.29 2.00 23.24
CA GLN A 113 -1.32 1.75 24.30
C GLN A 113 -0.84 3.07 24.94
N GLU A 114 -0.67 4.13 24.16
CA GLU A 114 -0.36 5.47 24.68
C GLU A 114 -1.52 6.08 25.48
N ARG A 115 -2.78 5.72 25.15
CA ARG A 115 -3.98 6.22 25.85
C ARG A 115 -4.27 5.47 27.16
N SER A 116 -3.68 4.30 27.40
CA SER A 116 -3.79 3.57 28.68
C SER A 116 -2.59 3.88 29.58
N PRO A 117 -2.69 4.85 30.52
CA PRO A 117 -1.65 5.12 31.52
C PRO A 117 -1.55 4.02 32.58
#